data_AF-A0A354GX64-F1
#
_entry.id   AF-A0A354GX64-F1
#
_cell.length_a   1.000
_cell.length_b   1.000
_cell.length_c   1.000
_cell.angle_alpha   90.00
_cell.angle_beta   90.00
_cell.angle_gamma   90.00
#
_symmetry.space_group_name_H-M   'P 1'
#
loop_
_entity.id
_entity.type
_entity.pdbx_description
1 polymer ?
#
loop_
_entity_poly.entity_id
_entity_poly.type
_entity_poly.pdbx_seq_one_letter_code
_entity_poly.pdbx_strand_id
1 'polypeptide(L)'
;MCNPTRWAFAAPAAGLLILTCCIAAEPDARVRPGADTVQGLVVHEWGTFSTFSGSNGTNLSFSPYDNDLPDFVHGYLPKNSKAGPQGGLISLETPVLYFYADRPQSASVQVDFPKGIFTEWYPYAARSDKKLAWDHISVMPNEPLKLPNETKKSRYYAARETDAAPLRVGFFEANEKRVEQEKFLFYRGVGDFDMPLSARAWGGGSFTVHWDGRGPEGDLVLVQIEAGKLRFRPFRLNRHKKGAAQADIEIPETDSTIDQLGETMVKLLIEKGMLEKEARAMVKTWSSAWFGEEGTRILYILPPEVTDAMLPLHVDPKPKSLVRVLVGRHDLLTPERERRIDSLESKLNDDSAPQPERDAARNELAKLGRYTGAVREAAETRLKQRR
;
A
#
# COMPACT_ATOMS: atom_id res chain seq x y z
N MET A 1 -23.60 -7.53 -92.55
CA MET A 1 -22.18 -7.15 -92.41
C MET A 1 -21.91 -6.88 -90.93
N CYS A 2 -20.81 -7.43 -90.42
CA CYS A 2 -20.27 -7.38 -89.05
C CYS A 2 -20.97 -8.23 -87.97
N ASN A 3 -20.18 -9.18 -87.48
CA ASN A 3 -20.36 -10.23 -86.47
C ASN A 3 -19.60 -9.77 -85.19
N PRO A 4 -19.52 -10.56 -84.10
CA PRO A 4 -20.56 -11.11 -83.22
C PRO A 4 -20.35 -10.62 -81.77
N THR A 5 -21.34 -10.75 -80.88
CA THR A 5 -21.03 -11.31 -79.54
C THR A 5 -22.26 -11.92 -78.89
N ARG A 6 -22.15 -13.21 -78.58
CA ARG A 6 -23.19 -14.09 -78.06
C ARG A 6 -23.50 -13.76 -76.60
N TRP A 7 -24.78 -13.66 -76.28
CA TRP A 7 -25.30 -13.70 -74.92
C TRP A 7 -25.63 -15.15 -74.61
N ALA A 8 -24.91 -15.75 -73.66
CA ALA A 8 -25.18 -17.09 -73.16
C ALA A 8 -25.67 -17.01 -71.72
N PHE A 9 -26.84 -17.59 -71.49
CA PHE A 9 -27.44 -17.82 -70.18
C PHE A 9 -26.57 -18.75 -69.33
N ALA A 10 -26.42 -18.43 -68.04
CA ALA A 10 -25.88 -19.34 -67.01
C ALA A 10 -26.80 -19.34 -65.79
N ALA A 11 -27.04 -20.56 -65.29
CA ALA A 11 -27.94 -20.96 -64.20
C ALA A 11 -27.53 -20.41 -62.81
N PRO A 12 -28.42 -20.43 -61.79
CA PRO A 12 -28.13 -19.84 -60.49
C PRO A 12 -27.24 -20.77 -59.65
N ALA A 13 -26.11 -20.23 -59.17
CA ALA A 13 -25.26 -20.87 -58.17
C ALA A 13 -25.80 -20.56 -56.78
N ALA A 14 -26.16 -21.61 -56.03
CA ALA A 14 -26.47 -21.53 -54.61
C ALA A 14 -25.18 -21.21 -53.83
N GLY A 15 -25.11 -20.01 -53.25
CA GLY A 15 -24.02 -19.58 -52.37
C GLY A 15 -24.18 -20.16 -50.98
N LEU A 16 -23.26 -21.05 -50.61
CA LEU A 16 -23.09 -21.59 -49.26
C LEU A 16 -22.48 -20.49 -48.36
N LEU A 17 -23.27 -19.93 -47.44
CA LEU A 17 -22.75 -19.05 -46.38
C LEU A 17 -21.94 -19.89 -45.38
N ILE A 18 -20.62 -19.78 -45.43
CA ILE A 18 -19.75 -20.30 -44.37
C ILE A 18 -19.81 -19.30 -43.22
N LEU A 19 -20.56 -19.66 -42.18
CA LEU A 19 -20.60 -18.95 -40.90
C LEU A 19 -19.30 -19.29 -40.15
N THR A 20 -18.27 -18.45 -40.30
CA THR A 20 -17.04 -18.58 -39.52
C THR A 20 -17.34 -18.17 -38.07
N CYS A 21 -17.67 -19.14 -37.23
CA CYS A 21 -17.71 -18.96 -35.78
C CYS A 21 -16.30 -18.62 -35.29
N CYS A 22 -15.99 -17.32 -35.17
CA CYS A 22 -14.89 -16.86 -34.34
C CYS A 22 -15.29 -17.12 -32.88
N ILE A 23 -14.92 -18.29 -32.37
CA ILE A 23 -14.89 -18.54 -30.93
C ILE A 23 -13.83 -17.60 -30.37
N ALA A 24 -14.28 -16.48 -29.79
CA ALA A 24 -13.44 -15.67 -28.94
C ALA A 24 -13.05 -16.54 -27.75
N ALA A 25 -11.80 -16.99 -27.70
CA ALA A 25 -11.25 -17.61 -26.52
C ALA A 25 -11.27 -16.56 -25.41
N GLU A 26 -12.17 -16.73 -24.45
CA GLU A 26 -12.16 -15.98 -23.20
C GLU A 26 -10.78 -16.19 -22.53
N PRO A 27 -10.17 -15.16 -21.94
CA PRO A 27 -8.94 -15.35 -21.18
C PRO A 27 -9.26 -16.28 -20.03
N ASP A 28 -8.63 -17.45 -20.07
CA ASP A 28 -8.70 -18.51 -19.06
C ASP A 28 -8.68 -17.90 -17.66
N ALA A 29 -9.83 -17.97 -16.98
CA ALA A 29 -9.97 -17.54 -15.60
C ALA A 29 -9.11 -18.49 -14.76
N ARG A 30 -7.83 -18.14 -14.63
CA ARG A 30 -6.83 -18.90 -13.86
C ARG A 30 -7.44 -19.23 -12.50
N VAL A 31 -7.84 -20.49 -12.32
CA VAL A 31 -8.23 -21.05 -11.04
C VAL A 31 -7.04 -20.84 -10.11
N ARG A 32 -7.19 -19.91 -9.18
CA ARG A 32 -6.13 -19.59 -8.22
C ARG A 32 -6.19 -20.60 -7.09
N PRO A 33 -5.06 -21.22 -6.72
CA PRO A 33 -5.07 -22.26 -5.72
C PRO A 33 -5.53 -21.70 -4.37
N GLY A 34 -6.63 -22.24 -3.84
CA GLY A 34 -6.85 -22.23 -2.39
C GLY A 34 -5.76 -23.07 -1.72
N ALA A 35 -5.53 -22.87 -0.41
CA ALA A 35 -4.46 -23.52 0.35
C ALA A 35 -4.38 -25.06 0.13
N ASP A 36 -5.50 -25.71 -0.17
CA ASP A 36 -5.64 -27.16 -0.39
C ASP A 36 -5.02 -27.69 -1.71
N THR A 37 -4.49 -26.83 -2.57
CA THR A 37 -3.93 -27.20 -3.88
C THR A 37 -2.43 -26.89 -4.04
N VAL A 38 -1.78 -26.44 -2.97
CA VAL A 38 -0.36 -26.06 -2.98
C VAL A 38 0.51 -27.31 -2.94
N GLN A 39 1.36 -27.53 -3.95
CA GLN A 39 2.46 -28.52 -3.89
C GLN A 39 3.78 -27.79 -3.63
N GLY A 40 4.42 -28.04 -2.49
CA GLY A 40 5.65 -27.35 -2.07
C GLY A 40 5.42 -26.01 -1.38
N LEU A 41 6.42 -25.11 -1.40
CA LEU A 41 6.37 -23.82 -0.69
C LEU A 41 5.88 -22.68 -1.59
N VAL A 42 4.86 -21.95 -1.16
CA VAL A 42 4.40 -20.69 -1.76
C VAL A 42 4.51 -19.57 -0.72
N VAL A 43 5.00 -18.41 -1.14
CA VAL A 43 5.15 -17.24 -0.25
C VAL A 43 4.42 -16.05 -0.85
N HIS A 44 3.59 -15.41 -0.05
CA HIS A 44 2.88 -14.20 -0.43
C HIS A 44 3.31 -13.08 0.51
N GLU A 45 3.84 -12.01 -0.05
CA GLU A 45 4.07 -10.77 0.67
C GLU A 45 3.00 -9.76 0.29
N TRP A 46 2.40 -9.16 1.31
CA TRP A 46 1.68 -7.92 1.10
C TRP A 46 2.08 -6.88 2.11
N GLY A 47 2.02 -5.62 1.70
CA GLY A 47 2.49 -4.54 2.56
C GLY A 47 1.87 -3.21 2.24
N THR A 48 2.11 -2.26 3.13
CA THR A 48 1.67 -0.88 2.96
C THR A 48 2.78 0.07 3.34
N PHE A 49 2.85 1.20 2.66
CA PHE A 49 3.75 2.30 3.03
C PHE A 49 3.05 3.63 2.80
N SER A 50 3.49 4.65 3.53
CA SER A 50 2.94 6.00 3.45
C SER A 50 3.98 6.99 2.96
N THR A 51 3.53 7.95 2.17
CA THR A 51 4.28 9.14 1.73
C THR A 51 3.37 10.37 1.90
N PHE A 52 3.96 11.57 1.98
CA PHE A 52 3.20 12.80 2.19
C PHE A 52 3.77 13.94 1.35
N SER A 53 2.90 14.76 0.76
CA SER A 53 3.30 15.92 -0.04
C SER A 53 2.44 17.17 0.21
N GLY A 54 3.02 18.32 -0.12
CA GLY A 54 2.29 19.59 -0.23
C GLY A 54 1.44 19.66 -1.49
N SER A 55 0.66 20.74 -1.63
CA SER A 55 -0.25 20.90 -2.79
C SER A 55 0.47 20.99 -4.14
N ASN A 56 1.74 21.41 -4.14
CA ASN A 56 2.58 21.50 -5.32
C ASN A 56 3.21 20.16 -5.76
N GLY A 57 3.02 19.09 -4.98
CA GLY A 57 3.62 17.77 -5.21
C GLY A 57 5.03 17.60 -4.68
N THR A 58 5.56 18.56 -3.92
CA THR A 58 6.83 18.39 -3.19
C THR A 58 6.60 17.49 -1.98
N ASN A 59 7.37 16.39 -1.89
CA ASN A 59 7.32 15.50 -0.73
C ASN A 59 7.78 16.24 0.53
N LEU A 60 7.08 15.98 1.63
CA LEU A 60 7.36 16.53 2.95
C LEU A 60 7.77 15.39 3.87
N SER A 61 8.93 15.53 4.50
CA SER A 61 9.35 14.60 5.55
C SER A 61 8.38 14.70 6.72
N PHE A 62 7.93 13.57 7.24
CA PHE A 62 7.00 13.51 8.37
C PHE A 62 7.54 12.58 9.44
N SER A 63 7.00 12.68 10.65
CA SER A 63 7.38 11.78 11.74
C SER A 63 6.53 10.51 11.62
N PRO A 64 7.07 9.37 11.16
CA PRO A 64 6.31 8.15 11.17
C PRO A 64 6.11 7.79 12.64
N TYR A 65 4.88 7.80 13.14
CA TYR A 65 4.60 7.50 14.54
C TYR A 65 3.32 6.69 14.63
N ASP A 66 3.43 5.50 15.20
CA ASP A 66 2.32 4.63 15.51
C ASP A 66 2.69 3.79 16.74
N ASN A 67 2.01 4.03 17.86
CA ASN A 67 2.13 3.26 19.11
C ASN A 67 1.01 2.20 19.23
N ASP A 68 0.57 1.69 18.08
CA ASP A 68 -0.59 0.81 17.94
C ASP A 68 -0.22 -0.67 17.79
N LEU A 69 1.08 -0.98 17.81
CA LEU A 69 1.59 -2.34 17.75
C LEU A 69 1.48 -3.06 19.09
N PRO A 70 1.27 -4.40 19.05
CA PRO A 70 1.36 -5.21 20.25
C PRO A 70 2.73 -5.14 20.94
N ASP A 71 2.75 -5.22 22.27
CA ASP A 71 3.92 -5.17 23.15
C ASP A 71 4.91 -6.32 22.89
N PHE A 72 4.47 -7.43 22.28
CA PHE A 72 5.33 -8.55 21.92
C PHE A 72 6.18 -8.30 20.66
N VAL A 73 5.92 -7.22 19.91
CA VAL A 73 6.68 -6.89 18.70
C VAL A 73 8.07 -6.40 19.08
N HIS A 74 9.10 -6.86 18.36
CA HIS A 74 10.47 -6.38 18.54
C HIS A 74 10.61 -4.98 17.95
N GLY A 75 11.34 -4.10 18.62
CA GLY A 75 11.53 -2.71 18.22
C GLY A 75 13.00 -2.29 18.20
N TYR A 76 13.29 -1.30 17.37
CA TYR A 76 14.57 -0.59 17.32
C TYR A 76 14.89 0.11 18.65
N LEU A 77 13.85 0.60 19.34
CA LEU A 77 13.93 1.14 20.70
C LEU A 77 13.20 0.22 21.69
N PRO A 78 13.57 0.21 22.99
CA PRO A 78 13.00 -0.66 24.02
C PRO A 78 11.48 -0.53 24.26
N LYS A 79 10.82 0.45 23.65
CA LYS A 79 9.36 0.60 23.64
C LYS A 79 8.96 0.90 22.20
N ASN A 80 8.09 0.06 21.62
CA ASN A 80 7.44 0.14 20.29
C ASN A 80 7.21 1.56 19.76
N SER A 81 8.28 2.22 19.35
CA SER A 81 8.25 3.64 19.07
C SER A 81 9.13 3.86 17.87
N LYS A 82 8.50 4.27 16.78
CA LYS A 82 9.15 4.93 15.66
C LYS A 82 9.81 6.28 16.06
N ALA A 83 9.85 6.66 17.35
CA ALA A 83 10.54 7.86 17.84
C ALA A 83 12.07 7.83 17.71
N GLY A 84 12.65 6.78 17.13
CA GLY A 84 13.86 6.90 16.31
C GLY A 84 13.61 6.12 15.02
N PRO A 85 14.03 6.56 13.81
CA PRO A 85 14.88 7.68 13.35
C PRO A 85 14.18 9.06 13.12
N GLN A 86 14.94 10.09 12.75
CA GLN A 86 14.49 11.49 12.50
C GLN A 86 13.57 11.60 11.27
N GLY A 87 12.30 11.26 11.42
CA GLY A 87 11.33 11.39 10.33
C GLY A 87 11.73 10.61 9.06
N GLY A 88 11.00 10.84 7.97
CA GLY A 88 11.35 10.30 6.67
C GLY A 88 10.32 10.69 5.61
N LEU A 89 10.69 10.50 4.35
CA LEU A 89 9.78 10.64 3.22
C LEU A 89 8.85 9.43 3.09
N ILE A 90 9.26 8.28 3.64
CA ILE A 90 8.53 7.02 3.57
C ILE A 90 8.39 6.41 4.96
N SER A 91 7.17 6.03 5.30
CA SER A 91 6.86 5.16 6.44
C SER A 91 6.43 3.80 5.92
N LEU A 92 7.25 2.77 6.10
CA LEU A 92 6.89 1.39 5.79
C LEU A 92 6.07 0.84 6.96
N GLU A 93 4.82 0.47 6.70
CA GLU A 93 3.84 0.31 7.76
C GLU A 93 3.54 -1.14 8.13
N THR A 94 3.11 -2.01 7.21
CA THR A 94 2.86 -3.43 7.56
C THR A 94 3.05 -4.36 6.38
N PRO A 95 4.27 -4.47 5.84
CA PRO A 95 4.68 -5.69 5.17
C PRO A 95 4.52 -6.92 6.06
N VAL A 96 3.85 -7.93 5.53
CA VAL A 96 3.73 -9.26 6.10
C VAL A 96 4.00 -10.32 5.04
N LEU A 97 4.67 -11.42 5.43
CA LEU A 97 4.88 -12.58 4.58
C LEU A 97 4.11 -13.79 5.10
N TYR A 98 3.22 -14.31 4.27
CA TYR A 98 2.50 -15.57 4.48
C TYR A 98 3.19 -16.72 3.77
N PHE A 99 3.08 -17.90 4.36
CA PHE A 99 3.64 -19.14 3.84
C PHE A 99 2.49 -20.13 3.67
N TYR A 100 2.45 -20.77 2.50
CA TYR A 100 1.54 -21.86 2.20
C TYR A 100 2.36 -23.09 1.83
N ALA A 101 1.99 -24.23 2.40
CA ALA A 101 2.71 -25.49 2.25
C ALA A 101 1.75 -26.67 2.41
N ASP A 102 2.01 -27.76 1.69
CA ASP A 102 1.33 -29.05 1.83
C ASP A 102 1.81 -29.88 3.04
N ARG A 103 3.05 -29.65 3.48
CA ARG A 103 3.66 -30.40 4.57
C ARG A 103 4.53 -29.51 5.45
N PRO A 104 4.75 -29.90 6.72
CA PRO A 104 5.72 -29.24 7.58
C PRO A 104 7.10 -29.17 6.92
N GLN A 105 7.70 -27.99 6.91
CA GLN A 105 9.03 -27.77 6.34
C GLN A 105 9.74 -26.59 7.01
N SER A 106 11.05 -26.51 6.80
CA SER A 106 11.88 -25.38 7.23
C SER A 106 12.06 -24.39 6.09
N ALA A 107 12.05 -23.10 6.40
CA ALA A 107 12.39 -22.04 5.47
C ALA A 107 13.27 -20.98 6.16
N SER A 108 13.99 -20.19 5.36
CA SER A 108 14.71 -19.00 5.82
C SER A 108 14.34 -17.83 4.92
N VAL A 109 14.23 -16.64 5.52
CA VAL A 109 13.89 -15.41 4.80
C VAL A 109 14.86 -14.31 5.17
N GLN A 110 15.34 -13.61 4.14
CA GLN A 110 16.05 -12.34 4.29
C GLN A 110 15.30 -11.26 3.52
N VAL A 111 15.09 -10.12 4.16
CA VAL A 111 14.65 -8.89 3.51
C VAL A 111 15.66 -7.79 3.74
N ASP A 112 16.02 -7.09 2.67
CA ASP A 112 16.89 -5.92 2.70
C ASP A 112 16.06 -4.65 2.52
N PHE A 113 16.49 -3.55 3.12
CA PHE A 113 15.91 -2.22 2.92
C PHE A 113 17.02 -1.21 2.64
N PRO A 114 17.60 -1.19 1.42
CA PRO A 114 18.88 -0.54 1.15
C PRO A 114 18.91 0.97 1.44
N LYS A 115 17.77 1.64 1.24
CA LYS A 115 17.56 3.08 1.42
C LYS A 115 16.73 3.43 2.67
N GLY A 116 16.54 2.48 3.57
CA GLY A 116 15.77 2.70 4.79
C GLY A 116 16.38 2.00 5.99
N ILE A 117 15.62 2.00 7.08
CA ILE A 117 15.97 1.39 8.36
C ILE A 117 14.76 0.59 8.83
N PHE A 118 14.96 -0.68 9.21
CA PHE A 118 13.92 -1.47 9.86
C PHE A 118 13.72 -1.02 11.31
N THR A 119 12.49 -0.72 11.69
CA THR A 119 12.15 -0.16 13.01
C THR A 119 11.46 -1.17 13.91
N GLU A 120 10.62 -2.04 13.38
CA GLU A 120 9.91 -3.06 14.15
C GLU A 120 9.77 -4.35 13.34
N TRP A 121 9.76 -5.51 14.01
CA TRP A 121 9.59 -6.82 13.37
C TRP A 121 9.08 -7.87 14.33
N TYR A 122 8.46 -8.92 13.80
CA TYR A 122 8.03 -10.09 14.55
C TYR A 122 7.80 -11.26 13.59
N PRO A 123 8.06 -12.53 13.96
CA PRO A 123 8.84 -13.01 15.11
C PRO A 123 10.30 -12.53 15.13
N TYR A 124 11.08 -13.00 16.10
CA TYR A 124 12.50 -12.74 16.24
C TYR A 124 13.25 -12.95 14.92
N ALA A 125 14.10 -11.98 14.58
CA ALA A 125 14.97 -12.00 13.42
C ALA A 125 16.35 -11.47 13.83
N ALA A 126 17.41 -12.00 13.21
CA ALA A 126 18.70 -11.32 13.22
C ALA A 126 18.57 -10.01 12.44
N ARG A 127 19.04 -8.90 13.03
CA ARG A 127 18.85 -7.56 12.47
C ARG A 127 20.16 -6.79 12.31
N SER A 128 20.28 -6.09 11.19
CA SER A 128 21.00 -4.82 11.08
C SER A 128 20.02 -3.72 10.65
N ASP A 129 20.42 -2.45 10.65
CA ASP A 129 19.52 -1.36 10.25
C ASP A 129 18.84 -1.60 8.89
N LYS A 130 19.55 -2.20 7.94
CA LYS A 130 19.08 -2.37 6.56
C LYS A 130 18.67 -3.80 6.22
N LYS A 131 18.67 -4.72 7.18
CA LYS A 131 18.43 -6.15 6.91
C LYS A 131 17.75 -6.84 8.08
N LEU A 132 16.75 -7.65 7.78
CA LEU A 132 16.17 -8.65 8.68
C LEU A 132 16.41 -10.05 8.09
N ALA A 133 16.79 -11.00 8.96
CA ALA A 133 16.97 -12.39 8.60
C ALA A 133 16.29 -13.31 9.63
N TRP A 134 15.34 -14.11 9.16
CA TRP A 134 14.73 -15.19 9.90
C TRP A 134 15.36 -16.50 9.43
N ASP A 135 16.22 -17.06 10.27
CA ASP A 135 16.85 -18.34 10.01
C ASP A 135 15.99 -19.46 10.64
N HIS A 136 15.78 -20.57 9.91
CA HIS A 136 15.11 -21.77 10.42
C HIS A 136 13.65 -21.57 10.89
N ILE A 137 12.83 -20.90 10.07
CA ILE A 137 11.38 -20.81 10.26
C ILE A 137 10.77 -22.20 10.08
N SER A 138 10.07 -22.70 11.11
CA SER A 138 9.24 -23.91 10.96
C SER A 138 7.86 -23.51 10.41
N VAL A 139 7.57 -23.90 9.18
CA VAL A 139 6.27 -23.74 8.53
C VAL A 139 5.41 -24.96 8.84
N MET A 140 4.28 -24.78 9.52
CA MET A 140 3.49 -25.87 10.12
C MET A 140 2.04 -25.84 9.62
N PRO A 141 1.77 -26.30 8.38
CA PRO A 141 0.41 -26.31 7.86
C PRO A 141 -0.50 -27.22 8.70
N ASN A 142 -1.77 -26.82 8.86
CA ASN A 142 -2.82 -27.55 9.58
C ASN A 142 -2.62 -27.70 11.11
N GLU A 143 -1.64 -27.03 11.71
CA GLU A 143 -1.48 -27.02 13.17
C GLU A 143 -2.26 -25.86 13.81
N PRO A 144 -3.16 -26.12 14.79
CA PRO A 144 -3.77 -25.04 15.56
C PRO A 144 -2.75 -24.48 16.57
N LEU A 145 -2.14 -23.34 16.27
CA LEU A 145 -1.25 -22.65 17.21
C LEU A 145 -2.00 -21.67 18.12
N LYS A 146 -1.53 -21.59 19.37
CA LYS A 146 -1.90 -20.52 20.29
C LYS A 146 -1.04 -19.30 20.01
N LEU A 147 -1.56 -18.42 19.17
CA LEU A 147 -0.89 -17.17 18.80
C LEU A 147 -0.90 -16.16 19.97
N PRO A 148 0.15 -15.33 20.10
CA PRO A 148 0.16 -14.27 21.10
C PRO A 148 -0.99 -13.29 20.83
N ASN A 149 -1.74 -12.96 21.88
CA ASN A 149 -2.81 -11.98 21.84
C ASN A 149 -2.72 -11.13 23.08
N GLU A 150 -2.91 -9.83 22.90
CA GLU A 150 -3.05 -8.89 23.99
C GLU A 150 -4.51 -8.68 24.36
N THR A 151 -4.72 -8.17 25.57
CA THR A 151 -6.03 -7.76 26.05
C THR A 151 -6.58 -6.57 25.26
N LYS A 152 -5.69 -5.70 24.74
CA LYS A 152 -6.07 -4.57 23.89
C LYS A 152 -6.31 -5.07 22.46
N LYS A 153 -7.43 -4.67 21.86
CA LYS A 153 -7.70 -4.97 20.45
C LYS A 153 -6.65 -4.28 19.57
N SER A 154 -5.91 -5.06 18.79
CA SER A 154 -5.01 -4.56 17.75
C SER A 154 -5.61 -4.81 16.37
N ARG A 155 -5.59 -3.78 15.51
CA ARG A 155 -6.02 -3.87 14.10
C ARG A 155 -5.18 -4.86 13.28
N TYR A 156 -3.95 -5.14 13.71
CA TYR A 156 -3.06 -6.08 13.04
C TYR A 156 -3.50 -7.54 13.17
N TYR A 157 -4.37 -7.88 14.13
CA TYR A 157 -4.89 -9.24 14.24
C TYR A 157 -5.80 -9.64 13.09
N ALA A 158 -6.39 -8.68 12.36
CA ALA A 158 -7.11 -8.96 11.12
C ALA A 158 -6.20 -9.60 10.05
N ALA A 159 -4.89 -9.33 10.07
CA ALA A 159 -3.92 -9.96 9.16
C ALA A 159 -3.83 -11.49 9.38
N ARG A 160 -4.35 -12.03 10.49
CA ARG A 160 -4.39 -13.48 10.74
C ARG A 160 -5.55 -14.18 10.03
N GLU A 161 -6.50 -13.45 9.45
CA GLU A 161 -7.72 -13.98 8.80
C GLU A 161 -7.44 -14.54 7.39
N THR A 162 -6.37 -15.34 7.26
CA THR A 162 -5.91 -16.00 6.03
C THR A 162 -5.81 -17.52 6.22
N ASP A 163 -5.52 -18.26 5.15
CA ASP A 163 -5.26 -19.71 5.23
C ASP A 163 -3.77 -20.04 5.36
N ALA A 164 -2.94 -19.04 5.65
CA ALA A 164 -1.50 -19.22 5.77
C ALA A 164 -1.13 -20.19 6.90
N ALA A 165 -0.10 -20.98 6.65
CA ALA A 165 0.47 -21.90 7.60
C ALA A 165 1.06 -21.11 8.78
N PRO A 166 0.75 -21.50 10.02
CA PRO A 166 1.42 -20.97 11.19
C PRO A 166 2.93 -21.22 11.15
N LEU A 167 3.66 -20.25 11.70
CA LEU A 167 5.11 -20.19 11.73
C LEU A 167 5.59 -20.32 13.17
N ARG A 168 6.77 -20.93 13.34
CA ARG A 168 7.49 -20.95 14.61
C ARG A 168 8.95 -20.59 14.37
N VAL A 169 9.44 -19.65 15.16
CA VAL A 169 10.85 -19.23 15.16
C VAL A 169 11.42 -19.45 16.54
N GLY A 170 12.50 -20.23 16.62
CA GLY A 170 13.24 -20.48 17.86
C GLY A 170 14.50 -19.63 17.91
N PHE A 171 14.79 -19.03 19.05
CA PHE A 171 15.98 -18.21 19.26
C PHE A 171 16.50 -18.35 20.68
N PHE A 172 17.68 -17.78 20.96
CA PHE A 172 18.24 -17.72 22.30
C PHE A 172 18.26 -16.29 22.80
N GLU A 173 17.77 -16.07 24.01
CA GLU A 173 17.80 -14.80 24.72
C GLU A 173 18.32 -15.04 26.12
N ALA A 174 19.38 -14.34 26.52
CA ALA A 174 20.05 -14.53 27.83
C ALA A 174 20.38 -16.02 28.14
N ASN A 175 20.82 -16.78 27.12
CA ASN A 175 21.08 -18.22 27.16
C ASN A 175 19.85 -19.12 27.39
N GLU A 176 18.64 -18.58 27.38
CA GLU A 176 17.40 -19.34 27.41
C GLU A 176 16.84 -19.52 25.99
N LYS A 177 16.38 -20.74 25.69
CA LYS A 177 15.70 -21.01 24.43
C LYS A 177 14.30 -20.40 24.49
N ARG A 178 14.03 -19.47 23.58
CA ARG A 178 12.74 -18.83 23.35
C ARG A 178 12.12 -19.34 22.05
N VAL A 179 10.81 -19.23 21.96
CA VAL A 179 10.03 -19.60 20.79
C VAL A 179 8.93 -18.57 20.59
N GLU A 180 8.83 -18.05 19.38
CA GLU A 180 7.77 -17.15 18.95
C GLU A 180 6.98 -17.77 17.81
N GLN A 181 5.71 -17.39 17.70
CA GLN A 181 4.74 -17.98 16.79
C GLN A 181 3.83 -16.91 16.19
N GLU A 182 3.59 -16.98 14.89
CA GLU A 182 2.68 -16.09 14.15
C GLU A 182 2.21 -16.78 12.87
N LYS A 183 1.21 -16.23 12.17
CA LYS A 183 0.80 -16.68 10.82
C LYS A 183 1.60 -16.03 9.69
N PHE A 184 2.45 -15.08 10.02
CA PHE A 184 3.24 -14.31 9.07
C PHE A 184 4.52 -13.80 9.70
N LEU A 185 5.50 -13.48 8.88
CA LEU A 185 6.59 -12.59 9.28
C LEU A 185 6.11 -11.17 9.09
N PHE A 186 6.45 -10.27 10.01
CA PHE A 186 6.05 -8.87 10.02
C PHE A 186 7.30 -8.00 10.12
N TYR A 187 7.30 -6.89 9.40
CA TYR A 187 8.33 -5.87 9.55
C TYR A 187 7.84 -4.46 9.20
N ARG A 188 8.53 -3.47 9.74
CA ARG A 188 8.33 -2.03 9.53
C ARG A 188 9.65 -1.33 9.31
N GLY A 189 9.58 -0.13 8.76
CA GLY A 189 10.74 0.71 8.63
C GLY A 189 10.43 2.14 8.25
N VAL A 190 11.50 2.92 8.11
CA VAL A 190 11.46 4.31 7.68
C VAL A 190 12.49 4.49 6.58
N GLY A 191 12.14 5.25 5.55
CA GLY A 191 13.00 5.55 4.41
C GLY A 191 13.07 7.04 4.12
N ASP A 192 14.22 7.48 3.63
CA ASP A 192 14.46 8.85 3.20
C ASP A 192 14.84 8.87 1.71
N PHE A 193 13.86 8.53 0.87
CA PHE A 193 13.99 8.52 -0.58
C PHE A 193 12.64 8.80 -1.24
N ASP A 194 12.68 9.31 -2.47
CA ASP A 194 11.48 9.60 -3.24
C ASP A 194 10.89 8.33 -3.89
N MET A 195 9.56 8.32 -3.96
CA MET A 195 8.80 7.35 -4.75
C MET A 195 8.53 7.89 -6.15
N PRO A 196 8.35 7.03 -7.17
CA PRO A 196 8.08 7.48 -8.54
C PRO A 196 6.75 8.23 -8.70
N LEU A 197 5.79 8.06 -7.78
CA LEU A 197 4.52 8.78 -7.79
C LEU A 197 4.70 10.19 -7.22
N SER A 198 4.24 11.21 -7.96
CA SER A 198 4.00 12.55 -7.44
C SER A 198 2.60 13.02 -7.81
N ALA A 199 2.01 13.90 -7.00
CA ALA A 199 0.67 14.43 -7.24
C ALA A 199 0.60 15.91 -6.89
N ARG A 200 -0.02 16.70 -7.77
CA ARG A 200 -0.27 18.12 -7.56
C ARG A 200 -1.77 18.35 -7.37
N ALA A 201 -2.14 19.12 -6.37
CA ALA A 201 -3.50 19.60 -6.15
C ALA A 201 -3.64 21.03 -6.68
N TRP A 202 -4.60 21.24 -7.58
CA TRP A 202 -4.88 22.55 -8.16
C TRP A 202 -5.92 23.36 -7.37
N GLY A 203 -6.59 22.72 -6.42
CA GLY A 203 -7.76 23.27 -5.72
C GLY A 203 -9.05 22.85 -6.42
N GLY A 204 -10.19 23.12 -5.78
CA GLY A 204 -11.50 22.76 -6.33
C GLY A 204 -11.71 21.26 -6.59
N GLY A 205 -10.95 20.39 -5.93
CA GLY A 205 -11.02 18.94 -6.13
C GLY A 205 -10.31 18.43 -7.39
N SER A 206 -9.47 19.23 -8.04
CA SER A 206 -8.70 18.83 -9.23
C SER A 206 -7.24 18.51 -8.89
N PHE A 207 -6.71 17.44 -9.51
CA PHE A 207 -5.38 16.90 -9.27
C PHE A 207 -4.72 16.47 -10.58
N THR A 208 -3.40 16.62 -10.66
CA THR A 208 -2.58 15.95 -11.68
C THR A 208 -1.67 14.96 -10.98
N VAL A 209 -1.71 13.70 -11.43
CA VAL A 209 -0.91 12.61 -10.88
C VAL A 209 0.11 12.19 -11.92
N HIS A 210 1.38 12.17 -11.52
CA HIS A 210 2.50 11.78 -12.36
C HIS A 210 3.18 10.54 -11.80
N TRP A 211 3.71 9.75 -12.72
CA TRP A 211 4.55 8.61 -12.41
C TRP A 211 5.84 8.67 -13.22
N ASP A 212 6.98 8.79 -12.54
CA ASP A 212 8.32 8.89 -13.12
C ASP A 212 9.11 7.59 -12.92
N GLY A 213 8.66 6.53 -13.59
CA GLY A 213 9.30 5.22 -13.53
C GLY A 213 8.80 4.29 -14.64
N ARG A 214 9.50 3.17 -14.87
CA ARG A 214 9.02 2.14 -15.80
C ARG A 214 7.87 1.35 -15.15
N GLY A 215 6.64 1.56 -15.64
CA GLY A 215 5.41 0.96 -15.10
C GLY A 215 5.01 1.63 -13.77
N PRO A 216 3.71 1.80 -13.45
CA PRO A 216 2.63 0.88 -13.80
C PRO A 216 1.66 1.43 -14.86
N GLU A 217 0.99 0.50 -15.54
CA GLU A 217 -0.27 0.72 -16.25
C GLU A 217 -1.43 0.79 -15.22
N GLY A 218 -1.31 1.73 -14.27
CA GLY A 218 -1.77 1.60 -12.87
C GLY A 218 -3.25 1.36 -12.57
N ASP A 219 -3.48 0.82 -11.37
CA ASP A 219 -4.77 0.80 -10.67
C ASP A 219 -4.64 1.68 -9.42
N LEU A 220 -5.01 2.95 -9.56
CA LEU A 220 -4.93 3.97 -8.52
C LEU A 220 -6.34 4.34 -8.06
N VAL A 221 -6.46 4.80 -6.83
CA VAL A 221 -7.71 5.29 -6.27
C VAL A 221 -7.46 6.63 -5.59
N LEU A 222 -8.04 7.70 -6.13
CA LEU A 222 -8.11 8.99 -5.46
C LEU A 222 -9.19 8.89 -4.39
N VAL A 223 -8.89 9.27 -3.16
CA VAL A 223 -9.81 9.25 -2.01
C VAL A 223 -9.78 10.63 -1.36
N GLN A 224 -10.96 11.19 -1.09
CA GLN A 224 -11.13 12.39 -0.28
C GLN A 224 -12.12 12.13 0.84
N ILE A 225 -11.74 12.50 2.05
CA ILE A 225 -12.58 12.45 3.24
C ILE A 225 -12.59 13.83 3.86
N GLU A 226 -13.76 14.47 3.88
CA GLU A 226 -13.95 15.82 4.38
C GLU A 226 -15.30 15.92 5.10
N ALA A 227 -15.31 16.42 6.33
CA ALA A 227 -16.50 16.56 7.16
C ALA A 227 -17.32 15.25 7.26
N GLY A 228 -16.61 14.13 7.39
CA GLY A 228 -17.20 12.79 7.46
C GLY A 228 -17.76 12.24 6.14
N LYS A 229 -17.65 12.97 5.04
CA LYS A 229 -18.07 12.51 3.70
C LYS A 229 -16.90 11.90 2.96
N LEU A 230 -17.07 10.66 2.50
CA LEU A 230 -16.09 9.94 1.70
C LEU A 230 -16.45 10.03 0.23
N ARG A 231 -15.48 10.37 -0.62
CA ARG A 231 -15.60 10.31 -2.09
C ARG A 231 -14.36 9.65 -2.64
N PHE A 232 -14.50 8.84 -3.67
CA PHE A 232 -13.34 8.21 -4.30
C PHE A 232 -13.53 8.00 -5.80
N ARG A 233 -12.40 7.89 -6.51
CA ARG A 233 -12.38 7.62 -7.95
C ARG A 233 -11.23 6.69 -8.30
N PRO A 234 -11.50 5.46 -8.75
CA PRO A 234 -10.50 4.63 -9.39
C PRO A 234 -10.09 5.26 -10.72
N PHE A 235 -8.79 5.24 -11.04
CA PHE A 235 -8.27 5.77 -12.28
C PHE A 235 -7.00 5.04 -12.70
N ARG A 236 -6.64 5.21 -13.97
CA ARG A 236 -5.41 4.70 -14.57
C ARG A 236 -4.57 5.85 -15.08
N LEU A 237 -3.25 5.66 -15.09
CA LEU A 237 -2.34 6.63 -15.70
C LEU A 237 -2.22 6.35 -17.19
N ASN A 238 -2.26 7.42 -17.98
CA ASN A 238 -2.01 7.33 -19.41
C ASN A 238 -0.50 7.40 -19.65
N ARG A 239 0.04 6.38 -20.32
CA ARG A 239 1.47 6.33 -20.65
C ARG A 239 1.81 7.44 -21.64
N HIS A 240 2.75 8.29 -21.29
CA HIS A 240 3.32 9.31 -22.18
C HIS A 240 4.64 8.83 -22.79
N LYS A 241 5.18 9.60 -23.76
CA LYS A 241 6.48 9.31 -24.38
C LYS A 241 7.58 9.23 -23.31
N LYS A 242 8.49 8.26 -23.44
CA LYS A 242 9.65 8.01 -22.54
C LYS A 242 9.30 7.60 -21.09
N GLY A 243 8.49 6.56 -20.91
CA GLY A 243 8.43 5.84 -19.62
C GLY A 243 7.59 6.51 -18.53
N ALA A 244 7.38 7.83 -18.57
CA ALA A 244 6.49 8.53 -17.66
C ALA A 244 5.00 8.30 -17.99
N ALA A 245 4.14 8.40 -16.98
CA ALA A 245 2.69 8.34 -17.14
C ALA A 245 2.03 9.46 -16.33
N GLN A 246 0.86 9.93 -16.76
CA GLN A 246 0.11 10.94 -16.02
C GLN A 246 -1.40 10.78 -16.19
N ALA A 247 -2.15 11.37 -15.26
CA ALA A 247 -3.59 11.57 -15.38
C ALA A 247 -3.99 12.87 -14.68
N ASP A 248 -4.87 13.62 -15.34
CA ASP A 248 -5.66 14.65 -14.69
C ASP A 248 -6.93 14.01 -14.15
N ILE A 249 -7.21 14.23 -12.88
CA ILE A 249 -8.27 13.57 -12.16
C ILE A 249 -8.95 14.58 -11.25
N GLU A 250 -10.26 14.46 -11.13
CA GLU A 250 -11.03 15.25 -10.18
C GLU A 250 -11.55 14.32 -9.08
N ILE A 251 -12.02 14.87 -7.97
CA ILE A 251 -12.83 14.12 -7.02
C ILE A 251 -14.30 14.15 -7.48
N PRO A 252 -15.07 13.04 -7.40
CA PRO A 252 -16.47 13.08 -7.79
C PRO A 252 -17.27 13.93 -6.80
N GLU A 253 -18.43 14.42 -7.24
CA GLU A 253 -19.35 15.17 -6.38
C GLU A 253 -20.17 14.25 -5.45
N THR A 254 -20.38 13.00 -5.86
CA THR A 254 -21.22 12.04 -5.15
C THR A 254 -20.48 11.41 -3.97
N ASP A 255 -21.11 11.42 -2.80
CA ASP A 255 -20.65 10.71 -1.62
C ASP A 255 -20.71 9.18 -1.84
N SER A 256 -19.74 8.47 -1.29
CA SER A 256 -19.60 7.01 -1.34
C SER A 256 -19.43 6.46 0.08
N THR A 257 -19.41 5.13 0.21
CA THR A 257 -19.26 4.45 1.50
C THR A 257 -17.89 3.81 1.69
N ILE A 258 -17.54 3.58 2.95
CA ILE A 258 -16.34 2.80 3.34
C ILE A 258 -16.38 1.41 2.69
N ASP A 259 -17.55 0.75 2.66
CA ASP A 259 -17.70 -0.59 2.08
C ASP A 259 -17.46 -0.59 0.57
N GLN A 260 -17.95 0.42 -0.16
CA GLN A 260 -17.72 0.54 -1.61
C GLN A 260 -16.24 0.72 -1.94
N LEU A 261 -15.54 1.54 -1.17
CA LEU A 261 -14.10 1.72 -1.32
C LEU A 261 -13.33 0.46 -0.92
N GLY A 262 -13.75 -0.21 0.16
CA GLY A 262 -13.18 -1.48 0.62
C GLY A 262 -13.28 -2.58 -0.44
N GLU A 263 -14.46 -2.81 -1.01
CA GLU A 263 -14.66 -3.81 -2.07
C GLU A 263 -13.91 -3.44 -3.35
N THR A 264 -13.81 -2.15 -3.68
CA THR A 264 -12.97 -1.68 -4.80
C THR A 264 -11.51 -2.07 -4.57
N MET A 265 -10.96 -1.81 -3.37
CA MET A 265 -9.59 -2.18 -3.03
C MET A 265 -9.39 -3.70 -3.04
N VAL A 266 -10.32 -4.48 -2.46
CA VAL A 266 -10.25 -5.96 -2.50
C VAL A 266 -10.16 -6.45 -3.94
N LYS A 267 -11.00 -5.93 -4.84
CA LYS A 267 -10.98 -6.30 -6.25
C LYS A 267 -9.62 -5.99 -6.91
N LEU A 268 -9.08 -4.80 -6.71
CA LEU A 268 -7.78 -4.40 -7.27
C LEU A 268 -6.64 -5.28 -6.74
N LEU A 269 -6.63 -5.58 -5.44
CA LEU A 269 -5.63 -6.44 -4.82
C LEU A 269 -5.68 -7.87 -5.35
N ILE A 270 -6.88 -8.42 -5.54
CA ILE A 270 -7.08 -9.71 -6.19
C ILE A 270 -6.59 -9.62 -7.64
N GLU A 271 -6.93 -8.60 -8.42
CA GLU A 271 -6.42 -8.46 -9.79
C GLU A 271 -4.88 -8.47 -9.87
N LYS A 272 -4.18 -7.98 -8.83
CA LYS A 272 -2.71 -8.03 -8.71
C LYS A 272 -2.13 -9.32 -8.15
N GLY A 273 -2.96 -10.31 -7.86
CA GLY A 273 -2.53 -11.68 -7.53
C GLY A 273 -2.69 -12.09 -6.08
N MET A 274 -3.20 -11.21 -5.20
CA MET A 274 -3.51 -11.61 -3.82
C MET A 274 -4.62 -12.66 -3.77
N LEU A 275 -4.56 -13.53 -2.77
CA LEU A 275 -5.69 -14.40 -2.43
C LEU A 275 -6.80 -13.56 -1.80
N GLU A 276 -8.06 -13.97 -1.98
CA GLU A 276 -9.20 -13.18 -1.51
C GLU A 276 -9.14 -12.92 0.00
N LYS A 277 -8.84 -13.94 0.81
CA LYS A 277 -8.71 -13.79 2.27
C LYS A 277 -7.58 -12.83 2.65
N GLU A 278 -6.47 -12.83 1.92
CA GLU A 278 -5.36 -11.89 2.14
C GLU A 278 -5.79 -10.45 1.81
N ALA A 279 -6.47 -10.25 0.68
CA ALA A 279 -6.94 -8.93 0.26
C ALA A 279 -7.95 -8.35 1.27
N ARG A 280 -8.90 -9.18 1.72
CA ARG A 280 -9.87 -8.80 2.76
C ARG A 280 -9.19 -8.52 4.11
N ALA A 281 -8.22 -9.35 4.51
CA ALA A 281 -7.44 -9.14 5.72
C ALA A 281 -6.67 -7.81 5.69
N MET A 282 -5.99 -7.49 4.57
CA MET A 282 -5.30 -6.21 4.39
C MET A 282 -6.27 -5.04 4.50
N VAL A 283 -7.37 -5.06 3.73
CA VAL A 283 -8.37 -3.97 3.74
C VAL A 283 -8.96 -3.80 5.13
N LYS A 284 -9.27 -4.89 5.84
CA LYS A 284 -9.76 -4.85 7.22
C LYS A 284 -8.73 -4.23 8.17
N THR A 285 -7.46 -4.63 8.08
CA THR A 285 -6.36 -4.07 8.87
C THR A 285 -6.20 -2.56 8.66
N TRP A 286 -6.45 -2.04 7.46
CA TRP A 286 -6.18 -0.64 7.11
C TRP A 286 -7.41 0.26 6.98
N SER A 287 -8.61 -0.31 7.01
CA SER A 287 -9.88 0.38 6.76
C SER A 287 -10.05 1.69 7.53
N SER A 288 -9.79 1.72 8.83
CA SER A 288 -9.92 2.93 9.64
C SER A 288 -8.96 4.05 9.20
N ALA A 289 -7.72 3.69 8.86
CA ALA A 289 -6.69 4.65 8.49
C ALA A 289 -6.85 5.14 7.04
N TRP A 290 -7.18 4.23 6.12
CA TRP A 290 -7.37 4.57 4.70
C TRP A 290 -8.71 5.28 4.45
N PHE A 291 -9.77 4.86 5.13
CA PHE A 291 -11.15 5.21 4.79
C PHE A 291 -11.86 6.03 5.88
N GLY A 292 -11.21 6.30 7.01
CA GLY A 292 -11.80 7.09 8.10
C GLY A 292 -11.10 8.42 8.39
N GLU A 293 -9.81 8.56 8.06
CA GLU A 293 -9.05 9.77 8.37
C GLU A 293 -9.38 10.92 7.41
N GLU A 294 -9.55 12.14 7.93
CA GLU A 294 -9.78 13.33 7.09
C GLU A 294 -8.57 13.70 6.24
N GLY A 295 -8.80 13.91 4.96
CA GLY A 295 -7.78 14.36 4.01
C GLY A 295 -7.97 13.80 2.62
N THR A 296 -7.03 14.16 1.74
CA THR A 296 -6.96 13.65 0.37
C THR A 296 -5.77 12.71 0.27
N ARG A 297 -5.97 11.55 -0.35
CA ARG A 297 -4.91 10.56 -0.59
C ARG A 297 -5.11 9.81 -1.89
N ILE A 298 -4.01 9.30 -2.41
CA ILE A 298 -3.98 8.36 -3.53
C ILE A 298 -3.52 7.02 -2.97
N LEU A 299 -4.36 5.99 -3.14
CA LEU A 299 -3.98 4.60 -2.91
C LEU A 299 -3.54 4.00 -4.24
N TYR A 300 -2.41 3.31 -4.26
CA TYR A 300 -1.89 2.72 -5.49
C TYR A 300 -1.11 1.44 -5.20
N ILE A 301 -1.16 0.49 -6.13
CA ILE A 301 -0.39 -0.74 -6.04
C ILE A 301 0.96 -0.54 -6.73
N LEU A 302 2.04 -0.85 -6.02
CA LEU A 302 3.40 -0.74 -6.56
C LEU A 302 3.63 -1.74 -7.70
N PRO A 303 4.34 -1.33 -8.77
CA PRO A 303 4.91 -2.28 -9.72
C PRO A 303 5.88 -3.24 -9.03
N PRO A 304 5.91 -4.53 -9.41
CA PRO A 304 6.84 -5.51 -8.85
C PRO A 304 8.31 -5.04 -8.88
N GLU A 305 8.73 -4.37 -9.95
CA GLU A 305 10.11 -3.91 -10.12
C GLU A 305 10.49 -2.84 -9.10
N VAL A 306 9.54 -1.97 -8.73
CA VAL A 306 9.75 -0.96 -7.69
C VAL A 306 9.78 -1.62 -6.32
N THR A 307 8.89 -2.59 -6.07
CA THR A 307 8.90 -3.39 -4.84
C THR A 307 10.21 -4.14 -4.66
N ASP A 308 10.71 -4.81 -5.69
CA ASP A 308 11.95 -5.60 -5.64
C ASP A 308 13.19 -4.71 -5.44
N ALA A 309 13.20 -3.51 -6.02
CA ALA A 309 14.26 -2.54 -5.81
C ALA A 309 14.20 -1.90 -4.41
N MET A 310 12.99 -1.68 -3.88
CA MET A 310 12.77 -1.08 -2.55
C MET A 310 13.09 -2.06 -1.43
N LEU A 311 12.64 -3.31 -1.57
CA LEU A 311 12.73 -4.36 -0.56
C LEU A 311 13.20 -5.67 -1.21
N PRO A 312 14.50 -5.83 -1.53
CA PRO A 312 15.00 -7.10 -2.02
C PRO A 312 14.66 -8.23 -1.03
N LEU A 313 14.11 -9.33 -1.54
CA LEU A 313 13.64 -10.45 -0.74
C LEU A 313 14.29 -11.75 -1.23
N HIS A 314 14.84 -12.52 -0.29
CA HIS A 314 15.37 -13.85 -0.53
C HIS A 314 14.66 -14.87 0.36
N VAL A 315 14.22 -15.98 -0.22
CA VAL A 315 13.56 -17.09 0.48
C VAL A 315 14.23 -18.39 0.10
N ASP A 316 14.60 -19.19 1.10
CA ASP A 316 15.16 -20.54 0.94
C ASP A 316 14.33 -21.58 1.72
N PRO A 317 13.95 -22.73 1.14
CA PRO A 317 14.14 -23.09 -0.26
C PRO A 317 13.39 -22.13 -1.18
N LYS A 318 13.86 -21.98 -2.42
CA LYS A 318 13.19 -21.13 -3.42
C LYS A 318 11.71 -21.54 -3.54
N PRO A 319 10.76 -20.63 -3.28
CA PRO A 319 9.35 -20.96 -3.34
C PRO A 319 8.92 -21.24 -4.79
N LYS A 320 7.92 -22.09 -4.94
CA LYS A 320 7.27 -22.38 -6.23
C LYS A 320 6.62 -21.14 -6.82
N SER A 321 6.09 -20.27 -5.95
CA SER A 321 5.52 -18.98 -6.30
C SER A 321 5.85 -17.96 -5.21
N LEU A 322 6.23 -16.75 -5.64
CA LEU A 322 6.41 -15.58 -4.80
C LEU A 322 5.52 -14.46 -5.36
N VAL A 323 4.47 -14.10 -4.62
CA VAL A 323 3.58 -12.99 -4.97
C VAL A 323 3.87 -11.83 -4.03
N ARG A 324 4.09 -10.62 -4.56
CA ARG A 324 4.40 -9.43 -3.76
C ARG A 324 3.50 -8.28 -4.16
N VAL A 325 2.65 -7.82 -3.23
CA VAL A 325 1.68 -6.73 -3.48
C VAL A 325 1.79 -5.68 -2.39
N LEU A 326 2.37 -4.53 -2.73
CA LEU A 326 2.50 -3.41 -1.80
C LEU A 326 1.59 -2.26 -2.22
N VAL A 327 0.86 -1.71 -1.25
CA VAL A 327 -0.02 -0.56 -1.43
C VAL A 327 0.67 0.69 -0.89
N GLY A 328 0.89 1.66 -1.77
CA GLY A 328 1.26 3.01 -1.39
C GLY A 328 0.04 3.82 -0.99
N ARG A 329 0.12 4.47 0.17
CA ARG A 329 -0.76 5.55 0.60
C ARG A 329 0.00 6.86 0.44
N HIS A 330 -0.36 7.67 -0.55
CA HIS A 330 0.18 9.01 -0.69
C HIS A 330 -0.85 10.02 -0.21
N ASP A 331 -0.66 10.59 0.99
CA ASP A 331 -1.49 11.72 1.44
C ASP A 331 -0.96 13.01 0.79
N LEU A 332 -1.86 13.90 0.36
CA LEU A 332 -1.46 15.23 -0.10
C LEU A 332 -2.33 16.34 0.48
N LEU A 333 -1.71 17.51 0.66
CA LEU A 333 -2.43 18.73 0.98
C LEU A 333 -3.10 19.33 -0.26
N THR A 334 -4.24 19.97 -0.06
CA THR A 334 -4.85 20.83 -1.07
C THR A 334 -4.49 22.30 -0.82
N PRO A 335 -4.56 23.19 -1.83
CA PRO A 335 -4.36 24.62 -1.61
C PRO A 335 -5.29 25.21 -0.54
N GLU A 336 -6.52 24.72 -0.42
CA GLU A 336 -7.48 25.13 0.61
C GLU A 336 -6.98 24.76 2.00
N ARG A 337 -6.47 23.53 2.16
CA ARG A 337 -5.94 23.05 3.43
C ARG A 337 -4.66 23.77 3.82
N GLU A 338 -3.77 24.05 2.87
CA GLU A 338 -2.59 24.88 3.11
C GLU A 338 -2.96 26.30 3.55
N ARG A 339 -3.92 26.96 2.89
CA ARG A 339 -4.41 28.29 3.33
C ARG A 339 -4.97 28.26 4.74
N ARG A 340 -5.73 27.21 5.10
CA ARG A 340 -6.23 27.03 6.47
C ARG A 340 -5.09 26.88 7.47
N ILE A 341 -4.10 26.05 7.16
CA ILE A 341 -2.92 25.84 8.02
C ILE A 341 -2.12 27.14 8.15
N ASP A 342 -1.87 27.87 7.06
CA ASP A 342 -1.20 29.17 7.07
C ASP A 342 -1.91 30.17 8.01
N SER A 343 -3.26 30.19 7.99
CA SER A 343 -4.05 31.04 8.89
C SER A 343 -3.89 30.64 10.36
N LEU A 344 -3.92 29.34 10.67
CA LEU A 344 -3.73 28.84 12.03
C LEU A 344 -2.31 29.12 12.54
N GLU A 345 -1.29 28.90 11.71
CA GLU A 345 0.10 29.16 12.07
C GLU A 345 0.38 30.66 12.23
N SER A 346 -0.23 31.51 11.40
CA SER A 346 -0.16 32.97 11.57
C SER A 346 -0.73 33.42 12.91
N LYS A 347 -1.84 32.81 13.37
CA LYS A 347 -2.42 33.10 14.70
C LYS A 347 -1.50 32.66 15.84
N LEU A 348 -0.82 31.53 15.69
CA LEU A 348 0.14 31.07 16.69
C LEU A 348 1.34 32.02 16.84
N ASN A 349 1.76 32.63 15.73
CA ASN A 349 2.89 33.54 15.64
C ASN A 349 2.53 35.03 15.91
N ASP A 350 1.25 35.33 16.16
CA ASP A 350 0.79 36.66 16.54
C ASP A 350 0.77 36.80 18.06
N ASP A 351 1.72 37.53 18.62
CA ASP A 351 1.82 37.77 20.07
C ASP A 351 0.67 38.63 20.61
N SER A 352 -0.09 39.31 19.74
CA SER A 352 -1.27 40.08 20.12
C SER A 352 -2.56 39.25 20.15
N ALA A 353 -2.55 38.03 19.60
CA ALA A 353 -3.72 37.17 19.56
C ALA A 353 -4.10 36.64 20.96
N PRO A 354 -5.39 36.64 21.34
CA PRO A 354 -5.83 36.10 22.63
C PRO A 354 -5.40 34.65 22.85
N GLN A 355 -4.96 34.31 24.07
CA GLN A 355 -4.49 32.97 24.40
C GLN A 355 -5.48 31.84 24.02
N PRO A 356 -6.81 31.97 24.26
CA PRO A 356 -7.78 30.94 23.84
C PRO A 356 -7.80 30.69 22.33
N GLU A 357 -7.54 31.72 21.51
CA GLU A 357 -7.48 31.57 20.05
C GLU A 357 -6.21 30.85 19.61
N ARG A 358 -5.08 31.14 20.26
CA ARG A 358 -3.81 30.44 20.03
C ARG A 358 -3.91 28.97 20.44
N ASP A 359 -4.56 28.68 21.56
CA ASP A 359 -4.77 27.30 22.02
C ASP A 359 -5.71 26.54 21.07
N ALA A 360 -6.79 27.18 20.59
CA ALA A 360 -7.66 26.60 19.58
C ALA A 360 -6.89 26.30 18.28
N ALA A 361 -6.05 27.22 17.81
CA ALA A 361 -5.23 27.01 16.62
C ALA A 361 -4.23 25.85 16.79
N ARG A 362 -3.59 25.76 17.96
CA ARG A 362 -2.69 24.66 18.32
C ARG A 362 -3.41 23.32 18.31
N ASN A 363 -4.61 23.26 18.90
CA ASN A 363 -5.42 22.05 18.95
C ASN A 363 -5.89 21.62 17.55
N GLU A 364 -6.27 22.56 16.69
CA GLU A 364 -6.63 22.27 15.30
C GLU A 364 -5.44 21.74 14.49
N LEU A 365 -4.25 22.32 14.66
CA LEU A 365 -3.04 21.82 13.99
C LEU A 365 -2.62 20.44 14.51
N ALA A 366 -2.80 20.17 15.81
CA ALA A 366 -2.48 18.87 16.40
C ALA A 366 -3.33 17.72 15.81
N LYS A 367 -4.52 18.01 15.25
CA LYS A 367 -5.35 17.01 14.54
C LYS A 367 -4.69 16.48 13.26
N LEU A 368 -3.65 17.14 12.75
CA LEU A 368 -2.85 16.65 11.61
C LEU A 368 -1.95 15.46 12.01
N GLY A 369 -1.88 15.13 13.30
CA GLY A 369 -1.22 13.94 13.82
C GLY A 369 0.24 13.88 13.41
N ARG A 370 0.64 12.76 12.80
CA ARG A 370 2.01 12.49 12.34
C ARG A 370 2.57 13.49 11.31
N TYR A 371 1.69 14.26 10.66
CA TYR A 371 2.10 15.29 9.70
C TYR A 371 2.37 16.64 10.36
N THR A 372 1.87 16.90 11.58
CA THR A 372 1.83 18.22 12.22
C THR A 372 3.13 19.01 12.11
N GLY A 373 4.28 18.40 12.43
CA GLY A 373 5.57 19.08 12.35
C GLY A 373 5.89 19.60 10.94
N ALA A 374 5.78 18.71 9.94
CA ALA A 374 6.07 19.00 8.54
C ALA A 374 5.20 20.13 7.97
N VAL A 375 3.89 20.09 8.27
CA VAL A 375 2.93 21.07 7.74
C VAL A 375 3.11 22.45 8.36
N ARG A 376 3.49 22.51 9.64
CA ARG A 376 3.77 23.78 10.33
C ARG A 376 5.05 24.43 9.78
N GLU A 377 6.12 23.66 9.62
CA GLU A 377 7.37 24.14 9.01
C GLU A 377 7.15 24.66 7.57
N ALA A 378 6.38 23.92 6.77
CA ALA A 378 6.01 24.34 5.42
C ALA A 378 5.16 25.64 5.45
N ALA A 379 4.25 25.80 6.41
CA ALA A 379 3.44 26.99 6.58
C ALA A 379 4.28 28.22 6.98
N GLU A 380 5.19 28.07 7.95
CA GLU A 380 6.13 29.14 8.32
C GLU A 380 6.96 29.61 7.13
N THR A 381 7.45 28.67 6.31
CA THR A 381 8.21 28.98 5.09
C THR A 381 7.36 29.78 4.10
N ARG A 382 6.13 29.35 3.83
CA ARG A 382 5.20 30.08 2.95
C ARG A 382 4.86 31.48 3.49
N LEU A 383 4.64 31.61 4.79
CA LEU A 383 4.34 32.90 5.43
C LEU A 383 5.51 33.88 5.35
N LYS A 384 6.76 33.40 5.50
CA LYS A 384 7.97 34.22 5.33
C LYS A 384 8.15 34.70 3.88
N GLN A 385 7.80 33.90 2.90
CA GLN A 385 7.90 34.26 1.47
C GLN A 385 6.86 35.28 1.00
N ARG A 386 5.77 35.48 1.78
CA ARG A 386 4.70 36.45 1.48
C ARG A 386 4.93 37.83 2.11
N ARG A 387 5.89 37.94 3.04
CA ARG A 387 6.33 39.21 3.65
C ARG A 387 7.41 39.83 2.78
#